data_AF-A0A2I0EPS8-F1
#
_entry.id   AF-A0A2I0EPS8-F1
#
_cell.length_a   1.000
_cell.length_b   1.000
_cell.length_c   1.000
_cell.angle_alpha   90.00
_cell.angle_beta   90.00
_cell.angle_gamma   90.00
#
_symmetry.space_group_name_H-M   'P 1'
#
loop_
_entity.id
_entity.type
_entity.pdbx_description
1 polymer ?
#
loop_
_entity_poly.entity_id
_entity_poly.type
_entity_poly.pdbx_seq_one_letter_code
_entity_poly.pdbx_strand_id
1 'polypeptide(L)'
;MTLPRLDSVKKTVSSWIVLLLLTTSASTQAEIHDKQLNSSKVIDVQYLISKSTLSCSFNTSSGELISFYTNLLENPSIEKKNSQFIIGNKYKVKNVKSINSTFKKTKNEISKNMDTDFNKFGVRVLRISSFAQNGDSENFGYYIILKGKPSFNKSVLQKHNIELTYSTIEETNGGNTRIRCILVG
;
A
#
# COMPACT_ATOMS: atom_id res chain seq x y z
N MET A 1 65.08 27.57 -17.54
CA MET A 1 65.66 27.67 -16.18
C MET A 1 64.71 28.49 -15.31
N THR A 2 64.41 27.95 -14.13
CA THR A 2 64.02 28.64 -12.88
C THR A 2 62.77 29.54 -12.84
N LEU A 3 61.70 29.01 -12.23
CA LEU A 3 60.85 29.77 -11.28
C LEU A 3 61.64 30.01 -9.99
N PRO A 4 61.45 31.15 -9.30
CA PRO A 4 60.62 31.16 -8.08
C PRO A 4 59.87 32.52 -7.92
N ARG A 5 58.99 32.83 -6.96
CA ARG A 5 58.90 32.47 -5.53
C ARG A 5 57.50 32.85 -5.01
N LEU A 6 56.89 31.97 -4.21
CA LEU A 6 55.76 32.25 -3.31
C LEU A 6 56.25 33.03 -2.09
N ASP A 7 55.37 33.87 -1.50
CA ASP A 7 55.02 33.87 -0.07
C ASP A 7 53.80 34.81 0.12
N SER A 8 52.61 34.26 0.45
CA SER A 8 52.03 34.04 1.80
C SER A 8 51.47 35.34 2.41
N VAL A 9 50.24 35.47 2.93
CA VAL A 9 49.58 34.66 3.97
C VAL A 9 48.04 34.85 3.96
N LYS A 10 47.35 33.70 4.04
CA LYS A 10 46.11 33.35 4.77
C LYS A 10 45.10 34.45 5.16
N LYS A 11 43.83 34.22 4.78
CA LYS A 11 42.76 34.05 5.77
C LYS A 11 41.70 33.04 5.30
N THR A 12 41.51 32.07 6.18
CA THR A 12 40.63 30.92 6.17
C THR A 12 39.16 31.36 6.31
N VAL A 13 38.27 30.83 5.48
CA VAL A 13 36.92 30.45 5.94
C VAL A 13 36.56 29.12 5.30
N SER A 14 36.55 28.10 6.16
CA SER A 14 35.97 26.78 5.96
C SER A 14 34.52 26.89 5.48
N SER A 15 34.05 25.97 4.63
CA SER A 15 33.20 24.89 5.12
C SER A 15 32.27 24.30 4.04
N TRP A 16 32.57 23.07 3.63
CA TRP A 16 31.63 21.99 3.26
C TRP A 16 30.66 22.24 2.07
N ILE A 17 31.09 21.87 0.86
CA ILE A 17 30.14 21.32 -0.13
C ILE A 17 30.03 19.83 0.17
N VAL A 18 28.96 19.50 0.89
CA VAL A 18 28.53 18.13 1.16
C VAL A 18 28.11 17.48 -0.16
N LEU A 19 28.83 16.41 -0.48
CA LEU A 19 28.40 15.19 -1.14
C LEU A 19 26.87 15.11 -1.37
N LEU A 20 26.39 15.45 -2.57
CA LEU A 20 25.05 15.10 -3.01
C LEU A 20 25.02 13.60 -3.36
N LEU A 21 25.03 12.75 -2.32
CA LEU A 21 24.48 11.41 -2.42
C LEU A 21 22.99 11.59 -2.69
N LEU A 22 22.53 11.12 -3.84
CA LEU A 22 21.13 10.96 -4.19
C LEU A 22 20.45 10.03 -3.18
N THR A 23 20.09 10.56 -2.01
CA THR A 23 19.05 9.99 -1.18
C THR A 23 17.74 10.32 -1.88
N THR A 24 17.29 9.44 -2.77
CA THR A 24 15.88 9.41 -3.14
C THR A 24 15.10 9.12 -1.87
N SER A 25 14.64 10.19 -1.22
CA SER A 25 13.76 10.11 -0.07
C SER A 25 12.52 9.30 -0.46
N ALA A 26 12.04 8.50 0.48
CA ALA A 26 10.84 7.66 0.34
C ALA A 26 9.59 8.44 -0.15
N SER A 27 9.64 9.78 -0.16
CA SER A 27 8.63 10.67 -0.72
C SER A 27 8.39 10.49 -2.23
N THR A 28 9.39 10.06 -3.01
CA THR A 28 9.19 9.86 -4.46
C THR A 28 8.40 8.59 -4.80
N GLN A 29 8.49 7.52 -4.01
CA GLN A 29 7.75 6.28 -4.28
C GLN A 29 6.28 6.36 -3.86
N ALA A 30 5.97 7.08 -2.77
CA ALA A 30 4.58 7.35 -2.38
C ALA A 30 3.87 8.22 -3.43
N GLU A 31 4.52 9.29 -3.90
CA GLU A 31 3.96 10.16 -4.96
C GLU A 31 3.79 9.44 -6.31
N ILE A 32 4.69 8.51 -6.68
CA ILE A 32 4.54 7.70 -7.91
C ILE A 32 3.39 6.70 -7.78
N HIS A 33 3.16 6.15 -6.58
CA HIS A 33 2.05 5.22 -6.32
C HIS A 33 0.69 5.92 -6.39
N ASP A 34 0.58 7.11 -5.80
CA ASP A 34 -0.66 7.89 -5.76
C ASP A 34 -1.00 8.49 -7.14
N LYS A 35 -0.01 8.85 -7.97
CA LYS A 35 -0.22 9.33 -9.35
C LYS A 35 -0.81 8.28 -10.30
N GLN A 36 -0.81 6.99 -9.95
CA GLN A 36 -1.32 5.91 -10.81
C GLN A 36 -2.76 5.50 -10.51
N LEU A 37 -3.32 5.85 -9.34
CA LEU A 37 -4.72 5.57 -9.01
C LEU A 37 -5.63 6.66 -9.60
N ASN A 38 -5.73 6.71 -10.92
CA ASN A 38 -6.65 7.63 -11.61
C ASN A 38 -7.93 6.87 -12.01
N SER A 39 -9.08 7.31 -11.51
CA SER A 39 -10.41 6.76 -11.80
C SER A 39 -10.75 6.58 -13.28
N SER A 40 -10.17 7.40 -14.15
CA SER A 40 -10.38 7.28 -15.60
C SER A 40 -9.59 6.13 -16.25
N LYS A 41 -8.58 5.56 -15.57
CA LYS A 41 -7.66 4.55 -16.11
C LYS A 41 -7.92 3.17 -15.48
N VAL A 42 -7.62 2.12 -16.23
CA VAL A 42 -7.70 0.74 -15.74
C VAL A 42 -6.58 0.50 -14.73
N ILE A 43 -6.95 0.10 -13.52
CA ILE A 43 -6.04 -0.21 -12.41
C ILE A 43 -5.68 -1.70 -12.47
N ASP A 44 -4.38 -2.00 -12.48
CA ASP A 44 -3.90 -3.34 -12.16
C ASP A 44 -3.98 -3.56 -10.65
N VAL A 45 -4.60 -4.64 -10.19
CA VAL A 45 -4.74 -4.92 -8.74
C VAL A 45 -3.40 -4.90 -8.00
N GLN A 46 -2.30 -5.23 -8.68
CA GLN A 46 -0.97 -5.20 -8.08
C GLN A 46 -0.54 -3.79 -7.65
N TYR A 47 -1.09 -2.74 -8.26
CA TYR A 47 -0.86 -1.34 -7.89
C TYR A 47 -1.68 -0.90 -6.68
N LEU A 48 -2.53 -1.75 -6.11
CA LEU A 48 -3.16 -1.51 -4.81
C LEU A 48 -2.27 -1.96 -3.65
N ILE A 49 -1.08 -2.51 -3.94
CA ILE A 49 -0.13 -3.00 -2.93
C ILE A 49 1.18 -2.21 -3.05
N SER A 50 1.41 -1.24 -2.17
CA SER A 50 2.68 -0.56 -1.94
C SER A 50 3.30 -0.96 -0.61
N LYS A 51 4.49 -0.38 -0.34
CA LYS A 51 5.03 -0.34 1.01
C LYS A 51 4.03 0.28 1.98
N SER A 52 3.47 1.46 1.66
CA SER A 52 2.52 2.18 2.53
C SER A 52 1.25 1.39 2.85
N THR A 53 0.69 0.67 1.86
CA THR A 53 -0.49 -0.17 2.11
C THR A 53 -0.18 -1.39 2.98
N LEU A 54 1.04 -1.90 2.92
CA LEU A 54 1.45 -3.05 3.73
C LEU A 54 1.82 -2.60 5.16
N SER A 55 2.46 -1.45 5.32
CA SER A 55 2.82 -0.88 6.62
C SER A 55 1.70 -0.12 7.32
N CYS A 56 0.55 0.06 6.67
CA CYS A 56 -0.53 0.97 7.07
C CYS A 56 -0.06 2.42 7.28
N SER A 57 1.01 2.85 6.60
CA SER A 57 1.59 4.18 6.78
C SER A 57 1.06 5.15 5.72
N PHE A 58 -0.19 5.61 5.90
CA PHE A 58 -0.80 6.62 5.04
C PHE A 58 -0.48 8.03 5.52
N ASN A 59 -0.44 8.95 4.57
CA ASN A 59 -0.33 10.38 4.81
C ASN A 59 -1.58 11.10 4.25
N THR A 60 -1.66 12.42 4.45
CA THR A 60 -2.77 13.24 3.98
C THR A 60 -2.97 13.25 2.45
N SER A 61 -2.02 12.74 1.64
CA SER A 61 -2.18 12.58 0.19
C SER A 61 -2.84 11.25 -0.23
N SER A 62 -3.16 10.35 0.71
CA SER A 62 -3.72 9.02 0.42
C SER A 62 -5.22 9.03 0.06
N GLY A 63 -5.79 10.18 -0.27
CA GLY A 63 -7.23 10.38 -0.48
C GLY A 63 -7.83 9.49 -1.58
N GLU A 64 -7.13 9.29 -2.70
CA GLU A 64 -7.65 8.42 -3.79
C GLU A 64 -7.70 6.94 -3.38
N LEU A 65 -6.74 6.47 -2.59
CA LEU A 65 -6.73 5.08 -2.12
C LEU A 65 -7.82 4.84 -1.08
N ILE A 66 -8.03 5.77 -0.16
CA ILE A 66 -9.17 5.73 0.77
C ILE A 66 -10.47 5.72 -0.03
N SER A 67 -10.60 6.62 -1.00
CA SER A 67 -11.75 6.67 -1.91
C SER A 67 -11.98 5.34 -2.64
N PHE A 68 -10.92 4.66 -3.09
CA PHE A 68 -11.02 3.33 -3.67
C PHE A 68 -11.59 2.31 -2.70
N TYR A 69 -11.05 2.21 -1.48
CA TYR A 69 -11.52 1.23 -0.50
C TYR A 69 -12.95 1.51 -0.05
N THR A 70 -13.33 2.78 0.10
CA THR A 70 -14.71 3.19 0.40
C THR A 70 -15.64 2.76 -0.73
N ASN A 71 -15.26 3.06 -1.99
CA ASN A 71 -16.05 2.63 -3.15
C ASN A 71 -16.17 1.11 -3.25
N LEU A 72 -15.11 0.36 -2.97
CA LEU A 72 -15.16 -1.11 -2.97
C LEU A 72 -16.14 -1.64 -1.92
N LEU A 73 -16.22 -1.00 -0.75
CA LEU A 73 -17.11 -1.42 0.33
C LEU A 73 -18.57 -1.06 0.06
N GLU A 74 -18.83 0.20 -0.29
CA GLU A 74 -20.17 0.79 -0.32
C GLU A 74 -20.91 0.53 -1.63
N ASN A 75 -20.21 0.31 -2.75
CA ASN A 75 -20.91 0.15 -4.02
C ASN A 75 -21.64 -1.21 -4.12
N PRO A 76 -22.97 -1.21 -4.32
CA PRO A 76 -23.73 -2.42 -4.54
C PRO A 76 -23.46 -3.00 -5.94
N SER A 77 -23.18 -2.14 -6.92
CA SER A 77 -22.98 -2.51 -8.33
C SER A 77 -21.51 -2.83 -8.61
N ILE A 78 -21.18 -4.11 -8.60
CA ILE A 78 -19.89 -4.62 -9.06
C ILE A 78 -20.12 -5.55 -10.25
N GLU A 79 -19.67 -5.14 -11.42
CA GLU A 79 -19.88 -5.85 -12.67
C GLU A 79 -18.56 -6.34 -13.25
N LYS A 80 -18.58 -7.51 -13.89
CA LYS A 80 -17.43 -8.02 -14.65
C LYS A 80 -17.66 -7.78 -16.15
N LYS A 81 -16.79 -7.00 -16.80
CA LYS A 81 -16.79 -6.76 -18.26
C LYS A 81 -15.39 -6.91 -18.82
N ASN A 82 -15.22 -7.65 -19.91
CA ASN A 82 -13.94 -7.81 -20.63
C ASN A 82 -12.73 -8.10 -19.69
N SER A 83 -12.91 -9.06 -18.77
CA SER A 83 -11.91 -9.45 -17.75
C SER A 83 -11.52 -8.36 -16.74
N GLN A 84 -12.32 -7.32 -16.62
CA GLN A 84 -12.18 -6.24 -15.64
C GLN A 84 -13.40 -6.23 -14.72
N PHE A 85 -13.19 -5.84 -13.47
CA PHE A 85 -14.26 -5.50 -12.54
C PHE A 85 -14.47 -4.00 -12.54
N ILE A 86 -15.71 -3.58 -12.69
CA ILE A 86 -16.14 -2.19 -12.59
C ILE A 86 -16.73 -2.01 -11.19
N ILE A 87 -16.16 -1.09 -10.41
CA ILE A 87 -16.58 -0.78 -9.04
C ILE A 87 -17.19 0.63 -9.05
N GLY A 88 -18.51 0.68 -8.91
CA GLY A 88 -19.27 1.93 -9.09
C GLY A 88 -19.11 2.49 -10.50
N ASN A 89 -19.09 3.81 -10.63
CA ASN A 89 -18.77 4.50 -11.88
C ASN A 89 -17.30 4.98 -11.95
N LYS A 90 -16.52 4.77 -10.88
CA LYS A 90 -15.21 5.39 -10.70
C LYS A 90 -14.03 4.48 -11.03
N TYR A 91 -14.10 3.17 -10.81
CA TYR A 91 -12.92 2.31 -10.93
C TYR A 91 -13.12 1.11 -11.85
N LYS A 92 -12.10 0.83 -12.67
CA LYS A 92 -11.99 -0.39 -13.49
C LYS A 92 -10.73 -1.13 -13.06
N VAL A 93 -10.87 -2.35 -12.53
CA VAL A 93 -9.76 -3.14 -11.97
C VAL A 93 -9.57 -4.42 -12.77
N LYS A 94 -8.34 -4.70 -13.19
CA LYS A 94 -7.96 -5.96 -13.88
C LYS A 94 -7.13 -6.87 -12.98
N ASN A 95 -6.93 -8.11 -13.42
CA ASN A 95 -6.16 -9.15 -12.72
C ASN A 95 -6.75 -9.57 -11.36
N VAL A 96 -8.07 -9.43 -11.23
CA VAL A 96 -8.87 -9.88 -10.11
C VAL A 96 -9.59 -11.16 -10.50
N LYS A 97 -9.57 -12.17 -9.64
CA LYS A 97 -10.25 -13.45 -9.88
C LYS A 97 -11.75 -13.33 -9.63
N SER A 98 -12.13 -12.75 -8.50
CA SER A 98 -13.52 -12.54 -8.10
C SER A 98 -13.63 -11.36 -7.13
N ILE A 99 -14.84 -10.81 -7.02
CA ILE A 99 -15.21 -9.89 -5.96
C ILE A 99 -16.46 -10.42 -5.26
N ASN A 100 -16.41 -10.55 -3.94
CA ASN A 100 -17.51 -11.09 -3.13
C ASN A 100 -17.70 -10.28 -1.84
N SER A 101 -18.94 -10.23 -1.34
CA SER A 101 -19.24 -9.69 -0.02
C SER A 101 -19.20 -10.81 1.02
N THR A 102 -18.73 -10.51 2.22
CA THR A 102 -18.82 -11.41 3.38
C THR A 102 -19.35 -10.62 4.57
N PHE A 103 -20.22 -11.25 5.35
CA PHE A 103 -20.66 -10.72 6.63
C PHE A 103 -20.24 -11.67 7.74
N LYS A 104 -19.52 -11.16 8.75
CA LYS A 104 -19.15 -11.89 9.96
C LYS A 104 -19.98 -11.36 11.12
N LYS A 105 -21.04 -12.10 11.43
CA LYS A 105 -21.99 -11.77 12.50
C LYS A 105 -21.31 -11.56 13.86
N THR A 106 -20.33 -12.37 14.22
CA THR A 106 -19.65 -12.32 15.53
C THR A 106 -18.83 -11.05 15.76
N LYS A 107 -18.40 -10.37 14.70
CA LYS A 107 -17.63 -9.13 14.76
C LYS A 107 -18.42 -7.93 14.23
N ASN A 108 -19.70 -8.14 13.92
CA ASN A 108 -20.55 -7.22 13.15
C ASN A 108 -19.78 -6.56 11.98
N GLU A 109 -19.05 -7.38 11.22
CA GLU A 109 -18.11 -6.93 10.20
C GLU A 109 -18.65 -7.27 8.82
N ILE A 110 -18.87 -6.26 7.98
CA ILE A 110 -19.13 -6.42 6.54
C ILE A 110 -17.80 -6.19 5.83
N SER A 111 -17.46 -7.06 4.88
CA SER A 111 -16.28 -6.88 4.04
C SER A 111 -16.57 -7.16 2.57
N LYS A 112 -16.00 -6.36 1.68
CA LYS A 112 -15.96 -6.66 0.24
C LYS A 112 -14.57 -7.10 -0.14
N ASN A 113 -14.47 -8.37 -0.56
CA ASN A 113 -13.22 -9.05 -0.85
C ASN A 113 -12.94 -9.06 -2.35
N MET A 114 -11.73 -8.68 -2.71
CA MET A 114 -11.15 -8.82 -4.04
C MET A 114 -10.13 -9.95 -4.01
N ASP A 115 -10.51 -11.10 -4.56
CA ASP A 115 -9.64 -12.28 -4.64
C ASP A 115 -8.64 -12.12 -5.77
N THR A 116 -7.38 -12.37 -5.47
CA THR A 116 -6.25 -12.15 -6.38
C THR A 116 -5.18 -13.21 -6.16
N ASP A 117 -4.12 -13.17 -6.96
CA ASP A 117 -3.01 -14.11 -6.87
C ASP A 117 -1.80 -13.60 -7.64
N PHE A 118 -0.92 -12.90 -6.95
CA PHE A 118 0.32 -12.37 -7.52
C PHE A 118 1.42 -12.28 -6.47
N ASN A 119 2.67 -12.16 -6.93
CA ASN A 119 3.82 -11.94 -6.07
C ASN A 119 4.24 -10.48 -6.09
N LYS A 120 4.47 -9.89 -4.92
CA LYS A 120 5.03 -8.55 -4.77
C LYS A 120 5.83 -8.46 -3.48
N PHE A 121 6.98 -7.80 -3.49
CA PHE A 121 7.87 -7.69 -2.32
C PHE A 121 8.18 -9.05 -1.66
N GLY A 122 8.39 -10.08 -2.48
CA GLY A 122 8.73 -11.43 -2.01
C GLY A 122 7.57 -12.22 -1.37
N VAL A 123 6.38 -11.63 -1.24
CA VAL A 123 5.19 -12.30 -0.68
C VAL A 123 4.12 -12.51 -1.76
N ARG A 124 3.30 -13.56 -1.58
CA ARG A 124 2.18 -13.86 -2.49
C ARG A 124 0.88 -13.30 -1.92
N VAL A 125 0.27 -12.37 -2.62
CA VAL A 125 -0.99 -11.71 -2.23
C VAL A 125 -2.17 -12.52 -2.75
N LEU A 126 -3.09 -12.88 -1.86
CA LEU A 126 -4.26 -13.73 -2.16
C LEU A 126 -5.57 -12.94 -2.15
N ARG A 127 -5.64 -11.86 -1.36
CA ARG A 127 -6.85 -11.07 -1.22
C ARG A 127 -6.53 -9.66 -0.75
N ILE A 128 -7.29 -8.71 -1.27
CA ILE A 128 -7.42 -7.34 -0.75
C ILE A 128 -8.88 -7.16 -0.37
N SER A 129 -9.19 -6.54 0.75
CA SER A 129 -10.58 -6.40 1.21
C SER A 129 -10.79 -5.09 1.92
N SER A 130 -11.89 -4.41 1.63
CA SER A 130 -12.40 -3.32 2.48
C SER A 130 -13.34 -3.89 3.52
N PHE A 131 -13.35 -3.32 4.73
CA PHE A 131 -14.31 -3.70 5.77
C PHE A 131 -14.84 -2.47 6.53
N ALA A 132 -16.03 -2.63 7.10
CA ALA A 132 -16.53 -1.79 8.18
C ALA A 132 -17.01 -2.68 9.33
N GLN A 133 -16.83 -2.19 10.56
CA GLN A 133 -17.39 -2.81 11.77
C GLN A 133 -18.59 -2.01 12.27
N ASN A 134 -19.52 -2.70 12.92
CA ASN A 134 -20.72 -2.13 13.53
C ASN A 134 -21.74 -1.51 12.56
N GLY A 135 -21.55 -1.66 11.25
CA GLY A 135 -22.48 -1.14 10.24
C GLY A 135 -22.30 0.34 9.92
N ASP A 136 -21.43 1.05 10.62
CA ASP A 136 -21.13 2.47 10.39
C ASP A 136 -19.70 2.67 9.85
N SER A 137 -19.52 3.68 9.00
CA SER A 137 -18.25 4.05 8.37
C SER A 137 -17.20 4.58 9.35
N GLU A 138 -17.56 4.75 10.63
CA GLU A 138 -16.68 5.20 11.70
C GLU A 138 -15.59 4.18 12.06
N ASN A 139 -15.79 2.90 11.76
CA ASN A 139 -14.78 1.84 11.97
C ASN A 139 -14.44 1.14 10.66
N PHE A 140 -13.87 1.90 9.74
CA PHE A 140 -13.58 1.51 8.37
C PHE A 140 -12.09 1.25 8.16
N GLY A 141 -11.79 0.23 7.36
CA GLY A 141 -10.42 -0.08 6.99
C GLY A 141 -10.32 -1.09 5.87
N TYR A 142 -9.12 -1.65 5.71
CA TYR A 142 -8.88 -2.72 4.77
C TYR A 142 -7.96 -3.79 5.37
N TYR A 143 -7.98 -4.97 4.77
CA TYR A 143 -7.00 -6.00 5.06
C TYR A 143 -6.47 -6.67 3.80
N ILE A 144 -5.25 -7.17 3.91
CA ILE A 144 -4.55 -7.92 2.86
C ILE A 144 -4.27 -9.32 3.40
N ILE A 145 -4.56 -10.35 2.60
CA ILE A 145 -4.18 -11.74 2.90
C ILE A 145 -2.96 -12.13 2.08
N LEU A 146 -1.90 -12.52 2.77
CA LEU A 146 -0.66 -13.04 2.19
C LEU A 146 -0.57 -14.55 2.43
N LYS A 147 -0.11 -15.30 1.43
CA LYS A 147 0.11 -16.73 1.58
C LYS A 147 1.20 -17.00 2.63
N GLY A 148 0.96 -17.97 3.52
CA GLY A 148 1.93 -18.40 4.53
C GLY A 148 1.86 -17.67 5.86
N LYS A 149 2.66 -18.15 6.83
CA LYS A 149 2.59 -17.74 8.24
C LYS A 149 3.07 -16.30 8.48
N PRO A 150 2.54 -15.60 9.50
CA PRO A 150 2.94 -14.23 9.85
C PRO A 150 4.44 -14.04 10.05
N SER A 151 5.11 -14.96 10.75
CA SER A 151 6.54 -14.89 11.02
C SER A 151 7.39 -14.89 9.75
N PHE A 152 7.03 -15.75 8.79
CA PHE A 152 7.70 -15.82 7.49
C PHE A 152 7.49 -14.54 6.69
N ASN A 153 6.24 -14.11 6.53
CA ASN A 153 5.92 -12.91 5.75
C ASN A 153 6.53 -11.64 6.36
N LYS A 154 6.55 -11.52 7.69
CA LYS A 154 7.21 -10.41 8.39
C LYS A 154 8.71 -10.36 8.07
N SER A 155 9.39 -11.50 8.13
CA SER A 155 10.83 -11.58 7.78
C SER A 155 11.10 -11.21 6.32
N VAL A 156 10.27 -11.70 5.39
CA VAL A 156 10.41 -11.36 3.96
C VAL A 156 10.17 -9.87 3.71
N LEU A 157 9.11 -9.30 4.27
CA LEU A 157 8.78 -7.88 4.11
C LEU A 157 9.85 -6.95 4.73
N GLN A 158 10.43 -7.33 5.87
CA GLN A 158 11.54 -6.60 6.47
C GLN A 158 12.77 -6.53 5.55
N LYS A 159 13.10 -7.61 4.82
CA LYS A 159 14.18 -7.60 3.80
C LYS A 159 13.90 -6.63 2.65
N HIS A 160 12.64 -6.24 2.45
CA HIS A 160 12.22 -5.24 1.47
C HIS A 160 12.04 -3.83 2.08
N ASN A 161 12.51 -3.60 3.32
CA ASN A 161 12.34 -2.34 4.06
C ASN A 161 10.86 -1.97 4.24
N ILE A 162 10.02 -2.96 4.54
CA ILE A 162 8.60 -2.77 4.87
C ILE A 162 8.41 -3.16 6.33
N GLU A 163 8.20 -2.17 7.17
CA GLU A 163 7.90 -2.37 8.58
C GLU A 163 6.40 -2.32 8.82
N LEU A 164 5.88 -3.35 9.49
CA LEU A 164 4.45 -3.54 9.70
C LEU A 164 3.95 -2.87 10.99
N THR A 165 4.47 -1.67 11.28
CA THR A 165 4.39 -0.99 12.58
C THR A 165 2.98 -0.57 12.97
N TYR A 166 2.18 -0.08 12.01
CA TYR A 166 0.82 0.43 12.25
C TYR A 166 -0.26 -0.58 11.88
N SER A 167 0.12 -1.85 11.74
CA SER A 167 -0.76 -2.92 11.28
C SER A 167 -1.05 -3.92 12.38
N THR A 168 -2.28 -4.41 12.43
CA THR A 168 -2.58 -5.64 13.16
C THR A 168 -2.30 -6.82 12.26
N ILE A 169 -1.40 -7.71 12.69
CA ILE A 169 -1.04 -8.92 11.95
C ILE A 169 -1.65 -10.13 12.64
N GLU A 170 -2.46 -10.89 11.91
CA GLU A 170 -3.14 -12.09 12.41
C GLU A 170 -2.82 -13.30 11.52
N GLU A 171 -2.82 -14.50 12.11
CA GLU A 171 -2.92 -15.73 11.34
C GLU A 171 -4.40 -16.03 11.06
N THR A 172 -4.72 -16.35 9.81
CA THR A 172 -6.04 -16.84 9.42
C THR A 172 -6.15 -18.34 9.68
N ASN A 173 -7.38 -18.85 9.78
CA ASN A 173 -7.63 -20.30 9.94
C ASN A 173 -6.98 -21.17 8.83
N GLY A 174 -6.69 -20.59 7.67
CA GLY A 174 -5.99 -21.26 6.56
C GLY A 174 -4.47 -21.19 6.62
N GLY A 175 -3.87 -20.76 7.74
CA GLY A 175 -2.41 -20.64 7.90
C GLY A 175 -1.78 -19.49 7.09
N ASN A 176 -2.61 -18.53 6.66
CA ASN A 176 -2.18 -17.35 5.90
C ASN A 176 -2.09 -16.12 6.81
N THR A 177 -1.29 -15.14 6.41
CA THR A 177 -1.13 -13.89 7.15
C THR A 177 -2.20 -12.91 6.73
N ARG A 178 -2.91 -12.31 7.70
CA ARG A 178 -3.75 -11.14 7.48
C ARG A 178 -3.03 -9.91 8.04
N ILE A 179 -2.85 -8.90 7.20
CA ILE A 179 -2.43 -7.55 7.62
C ILE A 179 -3.68 -6.68 7.60
N ARG A 180 -4.04 -6.08 8.73
CA ARG A 180 -5.23 -5.24 8.89
C ARG A 180 -4.83 -3.81 9.21
N CYS A 181 -5.42 -2.85 8.50
CA CYS A 181 -5.20 -1.42 8.65
C CYS A 181 -6.53 -0.71 8.89
N ILE A 182 -6.59 0.16 9.89
CA ILE A 182 -7.73 1.04 10.17
C ILE A 182 -7.48 2.36 9.46
N LEU A 183 -8.45 2.83 8.67
CA LEU A 183 -8.37 4.10 7.94
C LEU A 183 -9.16 5.21 8.65
N VAL A 184 -10.28 4.84 9.28
CA VAL A 184 -11.13 5.70 10.09
C VAL A 184 -11.51 4.90 11.34
N GLY A 185 -11.29 5.49 12.51
CA GLY A 185 -11.50 4.89 13.83
C GLY A 185 -11.17 5.86 14.95
#